data_AF-A0A7S1Z8Q9-F1
#
_entry.id   AF-A0A7S1Z8Q9-F1
#
_cell.length_a   1.000
_cell.length_b   1.000
_cell.length_c   1.000
_cell.angle_alpha   90.00
_cell.angle_beta   90.00
_cell.angle_gamma   90.00
#
_symmetry.space_group_name_H-M   'P 1'
#
loop_
_entity.id
_entity.type
_entity.pdbx_description
1 polymer ?
#
loop_
_entity_poly.entity_id
_entity_poly.type
_entity_poly.pdbx_seq_one_letter_code
_entity_poly.pdbx_strand_id
1 'polypeptide(L)'
;GAGSVVEACRASARRLGVESVDLYQIHFADLVQPLAFLGVDDRKDEDYWNGLAECYHEGLVRNVGVCNYGPTMTQRAREALDRRGVPLVSNQINFNLMRYRS
;
A
#
# COMPACT_ATOMS: atom_id res chain seq x y z
N GLY A 1 -11.91 -1.88 -0.91
CA GLY A 1 -12.09 -0.42 -1.10
C GLY A 1 -11.31 0.32 -0.03
N ALA A 2 -11.13 1.64 -0.17
CA ALA A 2 -10.31 2.46 0.74
C ALA A 2 -10.65 2.28 2.23
N GLY A 3 -11.94 2.28 2.58
CA GLY A 3 -12.38 2.13 3.98
C GLY A 3 -11.94 0.84 4.67
N SER A 4 -11.75 -0.28 3.93
CA SER A 4 -11.24 -1.51 4.56
C SER A 4 -9.77 -1.38 4.99
N VAL A 5 -8.98 -0.54 4.32
CA VAL A 5 -7.59 -0.26 4.69
C VAL A 5 -7.54 0.58 5.98
N VAL A 6 -8.39 1.60 6.07
CA VAL A 6 -8.50 2.45 7.27
C VAL A 6 -8.91 1.63 8.49
N GLU A 7 -9.93 0.79 8.38
CA GLU A 7 -10.38 -0.07 9.47
C GLU A 7 -9.30 -1.07 9.91
N ALA A 8 -8.59 -1.67 8.95
CA ALA A 8 -7.47 -2.56 9.24
C ALA A 8 -6.31 -1.82 9.94
N CYS A 9 -6.01 -0.59 9.55
CA CYS A 9 -5.01 0.25 10.18
C CYS A 9 -5.40 0.61 11.62
N ARG A 10 -6.65 1.05 11.84
CA ARG A 10 -7.19 1.35 13.19
C ARG A 10 -7.14 0.13 14.10
N ALA A 11 -7.52 -1.04 13.59
CA ALA A 11 -7.43 -2.29 14.34
C ALA A 11 -5.99 -2.66 14.69
N SER A 12 -5.04 -2.39 13.79
CA SER A 12 -3.60 -2.61 14.02
C SER A 12 -3.06 -1.67 15.09
N ALA A 13 -3.37 -0.37 15.01
CA ALA A 13 -2.98 0.63 16.01
C ALA A 13 -3.50 0.26 17.42
N ARG A 14 -4.77 -0.17 17.52
CA ARG A 14 -5.34 -0.68 18.78
C ARG A 14 -4.58 -1.88 19.35
N ARG A 15 -4.22 -2.86 18.51
CA ARG A 15 -3.45 -4.04 18.95
C ARG A 15 -2.04 -3.69 19.39
N LEU A 16 -1.43 -2.69 18.77
CA LEU A 16 -0.11 -2.19 19.12
C LEU A 16 -0.12 -1.25 20.33
N GLY A 17 -1.29 -0.77 20.76
CA GLY A 17 -1.42 0.17 21.87
C GLY A 17 -0.90 1.57 21.55
N VAL A 18 -0.93 1.96 20.27
CA VAL A 18 -0.44 3.26 19.79
C VAL A 18 -1.58 4.08 19.18
N GLU A 19 -1.49 5.41 19.29
CA GLU A 19 -2.44 6.33 18.66
C GLU A 19 -2.20 6.47 17.16
N SER A 20 -0.94 6.33 16.72
CA SER A 20 -0.53 6.39 15.31
C SER A 20 0.59 5.39 15.01
N VAL A 21 0.61 4.87 13.78
CA VAL A 21 1.67 3.97 13.29
C VAL A 21 2.69 4.77 12.49
N ASP A 22 3.99 4.62 12.78
CA ASP A 22 5.03 5.42 12.11
C ASP A 22 5.13 5.13 10.60
N LEU A 23 4.96 3.87 10.20
CA LEU A 23 4.98 3.43 8.81
C LEU A 23 3.94 2.32 8.58
N TYR A 24 2.96 2.57 7.71
CA TYR A 24 1.96 1.59 7.31
C TYR A 24 2.09 1.23 5.83
N GLN A 25 2.01 -0.06 5.49
CA GLN A 25 2.38 -0.54 4.16
C GLN A 25 1.36 -1.52 3.57
N ILE A 26 1.12 -1.41 2.27
CA ILE A 26 0.39 -2.44 1.50
C ILE A 26 1.33 -3.61 1.23
N HIS A 27 0.95 -4.81 1.66
CA HIS A 27 1.86 -5.96 1.72
C HIS A 27 2.17 -6.60 0.35
N PHE A 28 1.22 -6.55 -0.59
CA PHE A 28 1.39 -7.02 -1.97
C PHE A 28 0.49 -6.20 -2.90
N ALA A 29 0.90 -6.08 -4.17
CA ALA A 29 0.03 -5.54 -5.22
C ALA A 29 -1.10 -6.53 -5.50
N ASP A 30 -2.21 -6.04 -6.04
CA ASP A 30 -3.37 -6.87 -6.39
C ASP A 30 -3.13 -7.65 -7.70
N LEU A 31 -2.18 -8.59 -7.65
CA LEU A 31 -1.69 -9.33 -8.80
C LEU A 31 -2.61 -10.48 -9.23
N VAL A 32 -3.43 -11.00 -8.33
CA VAL A 32 -4.30 -12.16 -8.60
C VAL A 32 -5.66 -11.67 -9.06
N GLN A 33 -5.90 -11.76 -10.36
CA GLN A 33 -7.15 -11.33 -11.00
C GLN A 33 -7.83 -12.53 -11.67
N PRO A 34 -8.64 -13.32 -10.92
CA PRO A 34 -9.14 -14.61 -11.40
C PRO A 34 -10.02 -14.52 -12.65
N LEU A 35 -10.69 -13.40 -12.86
CA LEU A 35 -11.62 -13.17 -13.97
C LEU A 35 -11.01 -12.33 -15.11
N ALA A 36 -9.71 -12.01 -15.05
CA ALA A 36 -9.04 -11.21 -16.08
C ALA A 36 -9.12 -11.86 -17.47
N PHE A 37 -9.13 -13.20 -17.54
CA PHE A 37 -9.28 -13.94 -18.79
C PHE A 37 -10.66 -13.75 -19.46
N LEU A 38 -11.66 -13.30 -18.70
CA LEU A 38 -12.99 -12.94 -19.19
C LEU A 38 -13.11 -11.43 -19.50
N GLY A 39 -12.01 -10.68 -19.45
CA GLY A 39 -12.00 -9.24 -19.68
C GLY A 39 -12.49 -8.41 -18.49
N VAL A 40 -12.67 -9.01 -17.32
CA VAL A 40 -13.04 -8.29 -16.08
C VAL A 40 -11.77 -7.77 -15.41
N ASP A 41 -11.62 -6.45 -15.34
CA ASP A 41 -10.56 -5.78 -14.59
C ASP A 41 -11.13 -5.31 -13.23
N ASP A 42 -10.70 -5.94 -12.14
CA ASP A 42 -11.13 -5.61 -10.77
C ASP A 42 -9.94 -5.26 -9.87
N ARG A 43 -8.87 -4.70 -10.44
CA ARG A 43 -7.68 -4.31 -9.68
C ARG A 43 -8.04 -3.30 -8.60
N LYS A 44 -7.68 -3.62 -7.36
CA LYS A 44 -7.94 -2.80 -6.17
C LYS A 44 -6.76 -1.92 -5.74
N ASP A 45 -5.67 -1.90 -6.50
CA ASP A 45 -4.46 -1.16 -6.10
C ASP A 45 -4.75 0.32 -5.83
N GLU A 46 -5.53 0.99 -6.69
CA GLU A 46 -5.88 2.41 -6.49
C GLU A 46 -6.75 2.62 -5.25
N ASP A 47 -7.69 1.72 -4.98
CA ASP A 47 -8.48 1.73 -3.75
C ASP A 47 -7.58 1.60 -2.50
N TYR A 48 -6.55 0.74 -2.58
CA TYR A 48 -5.62 0.56 -1.48
C TYR A 48 -4.75 1.78 -1.24
N TRP A 49 -4.27 2.44 -2.29
CA TRP A 49 -3.51 3.68 -2.18
C TRP A 49 -4.36 4.84 -1.67
N ASN A 50 -5.63 4.91 -2.08
CA ASN A 50 -6.59 5.86 -1.51
C ASN A 50 -6.78 5.64 -0.01
N GLY A 51 -6.90 4.38 0.42
CA GLY A 51 -6.98 4.03 1.84
C GLY A 51 -5.71 4.40 2.62
N LEU A 52 -4.51 4.23 2.03
CA LEU A 52 -3.26 4.72 2.63
C LEU A 52 -3.27 6.24 2.79
N ALA A 53 -3.74 6.98 1.78
CA ALA A 53 -3.84 8.43 1.84
C ALA A 53 -4.83 8.89 2.92
N GLU A 54 -5.98 8.24 3.05
CA GLU A 54 -6.95 8.50 4.12
C GLU A 54 -6.32 8.27 5.51
N CYS A 55 -5.63 7.14 5.71
CA CYS A 55 -4.91 6.89 6.96
C CYS A 55 -3.91 8.00 7.31
N TYR A 56 -3.20 8.52 6.30
CA TYR A 56 -2.23 9.61 6.47
C TYR A 56 -2.92 10.93 6.86
N HIS A 57 -3.96 11.32 6.11
CA HIS A 57 -4.68 12.57 6.37
C HIS A 57 -5.43 12.57 7.69
N GLU A 58 -5.89 11.41 8.17
CA GLU A 58 -6.51 11.25 9.48
C GLU A 58 -5.49 11.23 10.63
N GLY A 59 -4.18 11.28 10.34
CA GLY A 59 -3.12 11.20 11.35
C GLY A 59 -2.96 9.83 11.98
N LEU A 60 -3.64 8.81 11.44
CA LEU A 60 -3.55 7.43 11.92
C LEU A 60 -2.17 6.83 11.62
N VAL A 61 -1.50 7.33 10.58
CA VAL A 61 -0.14 6.93 10.22
C VAL A 61 0.72 8.16 9.94
N ARG A 62 2.02 8.08 10.26
CA ARG A 62 2.97 9.16 9.95
C ARG A 62 3.55 9.06 8.56
N ASN A 63 3.67 7.86 8.01
CA ASN A 63 4.20 7.59 6.68
C ASN A 63 3.55 6.35 6.06
N VAL A 64 3.61 6.26 4.73
CA VAL A 64 3.07 5.13 3.97
C VAL A 64 4.11 4.47 3.09
N GLY A 65 3.97 3.17 2.86
CA GLY A 65 4.87 2.39 2.02
C GLY A 65 4.15 1.27 1.28
N VAL A 66 4.90 0.53 0.49
CA VAL A 66 4.45 -0.69 -0.20
C VAL A 66 5.46 -1.81 0.04
N CYS A 67 5.04 -3.05 -0.14
CA CYS A 67 5.92 -4.21 -0.09
C CYS A 67 5.77 -5.02 -1.37
N ASN A 68 6.88 -5.55 -1.87
CA ASN A 68 6.91 -6.44 -3.04
C ASN A 68 6.36 -5.82 -4.33
N TYR A 69 6.43 -4.49 -4.47
CA TYR A 69 6.06 -3.81 -5.71
C TYR A 69 7.24 -3.78 -6.68
N GLY A 70 7.01 -4.16 -7.93
CA GLY A 70 7.97 -3.93 -9.01
C GLY A 70 8.10 -2.44 -9.37
N PRO A 71 9.06 -2.06 -10.24
CA PRO A 71 9.33 -0.65 -10.57
C PRO A 71 8.09 0.10 -11.09
N THR A 72 7.36 -0.48 -12.04
CA THR A 72 6.16 0.12 -12.63
C THR A 72 5.07 0.37 -11.60
N MET A 73 4.78 -0.62 -10.75
CA MET A 73 3.75 -0.47 -9.71
C MET A 73 4.18 0.50 -8.61
N THR A 74 5.47 0.52 -8.26
CA THR A 74 6.01 1.51 -7.30
C THR A 74 5.84 2.93 -7.82
N GLN A 75 6.12 3.16 -9.11
CA GLN A 75 5.92 4.45 -9.74
C GLN A 75 4.44 4.85 -9.79
N ARG A 76 3.53 3.93 -10.15
CA ARG A 76 2.09 4.21 -10.13
C ARG A 76 1.59 4.56 -8.73
N ALA A 77 2.03 3.82 -7.71
CA ALA A 77 1.68 4.10 -6.32
C ALA A 77 2.20 5.48 -5.87
N ARG A 78 3.45 5.81 -6.20
CA ARG A 78 4.04 7.14 -6.00
C ARG A 78 3.16 8.22 -6.60
N GLU A 79 2.86 8.13 -7.89
CA GLU A 79 2.08 9.14 -8.60
C GLU A 79 0.67 9.29 -8.01
N ALA A 80 0.03 8.19 -7.61
CA ALA A 80 -1.29 8.22 -6.99
C ALA A 80 -1.28 8.92 -5.61
N LEU A 81 -0.29 8.61 -4.78
CA LEU A 81 -0.13 9.22 -3.46
C LEU A 81 0.32 10.68 -3.53
N ASP A 82 1.20 11.02 -4.48
CA ASP A 82 1.67 12.39 -4.72
C ASP A 82 0.51 13.32 -5.13
N ARG A 83 -0.45 12.83 -5.95
CA ARG A 83 -1.68 13.57 -6.28
C ARG A 83 -2.53 13.91 -5.05
N ARG A 84 -2.34 13.19 -3.94
CA ARG A 84 -2.99 13.40 -2.65
C ARG A 84 -2.11 14.15 -1.66
N GLY A 85 -0.87 14.51 -2.04
CA GLY A 85 0.10 15.14 -1.15
C GLY A 85 0.65 14.21 -0.07
N VAL A 86 0.63 12.88 -0.32
CA VAL A 86 1.10 11.87 0.63
C VAL A 86 2.40 11.25 0.11
N PRO A 87 3.51 11.27 0.88
CA PRO A 87 4.76 10.69 0.41
C PRO A 87 4.78 9.17 0.59
N LEU A 88 5.00 8.42 -0.50
CA LEU A 88 5.44 7.03 -0.41
C LEU A 88 6.89 7.00 0.10
N VAL A 89 7.18 6.49 1.30
CA VAL A 89 8.55 6.59 1.88
C VAL A 89 9.37 5.32 1.75
N SER A 90 8.73 4.18 1.46
CA SER A 90 9.41 2.89 1.39
C SER A 90 8.79 1.96 0.34
N ASN A 91 9.64 1.10 -0.21
CA ASN A 91 9.25 -0.15 -0.86
C ASN A 91 10.07 -1.29 -0.23
N GLN A 92 9.42 -2.15 0.56
CA GLN A 92 10.06 -3.30 1.19
C GLN A 92 10.10 -4.47 0.20
N ILE A 93 11.29 -4.76 -0.34
CA ILE A 93 11.50 -5.82 -1.34
C ILE A 93 12.30 -6.98 -0.76
N ASN A 94 12.09 -8.18 -1.29
CA ASN A 94 12.93 -9.33 -0.97
C ASN A 94 14.27 -9.22 -1.71
N PHE A 95 15.27 -8.69 -0.99
CA PHE A 95 16.60 -8.45 -1.53
C PHE A 95 17.67 -9.08 -0.66
N ASN A 96 18.47 -9.95 -1.27
CA ASN A 96 19.62 -10.61 -0.66
C ASN A 96 20.58 -11.07 -1.76
N LEU A 97 21.77 -11.56 -1.38
CA LEU A 97 22.80 -11.98 -2.36
C LEU A 97 22.31 -13.05 -3.35
N MET A 98 21.40 -13.93 -2.94
CA MET A 98 20.84 -14.97 -3.82
C MET A 98 19.77 -14.43 -4.79
N ARG A 99 19.24 -13.23 -4.54
CA ARG A 99 18.17 -12.59 -5.32
C ARG A 99 18.58 -11.28 -6.00
N TYR A 100 19.88 -10.99 -6.07
CA TYR A 100 20.42 -9.74 -6.62
C TYR A 100 20.30 -9.62 -8.15
N ARG A 101 20.18 -10.73 -8.89
CA ARG A 101 20.27 -10.78 -10.37
C ARG A 101 19.15 -11.57 -11.07
N SER A 102 18.11 -11.99 -10.34
CA SER A 102 17.01 -12.79 -10.90
C SER A 102 15.92 -11.92 -11.51
#